data_AF-A0A8B6CYT9-F1
#
_entry.id   AF-A0A8B6CYT9-F1
#
_cell.length_a   1.000
_cell.length_b   1.000
_cell.length_c   1.000
_cell.angle_alpha   90.00
_cell.angle_beta   90.00
_cell.angle_gamma   90.00
#
_symmetry.space_group_name_H-M   'P 1'
#
loop_
_entity.id
_entity.type
_entity.pdbx_description
1 polymer ?
#
loop_
_entity_poly.entity_id
_entity_poly.type
_entity_poly.pdbx_seq_one_letter_code
_entity_poly.pdbx_strand_id
1 'polypeptide(L)' 'AFSADTSVKIVNGDNANIEDHPWQVSVQIKRTENGNFTHECGGSIIDQSWVLTAAHCNIYPEFP' A
#
# COMPACT_ATOMS: atom_id res chain seq x y z
N ALA A 1 8.89 -22.15 -14.04
CA ALA A 1 8.46 -20.97 -14.81
C ALA A 1 7.78 -20.02 -13.84
N PHE A 2 8.38 -18.84 -13.61
CA PHE A 2 7.72 -17.71 -12.95
C PHE A 2 8.00 -16.51 -13.85
N SER A 3 7.04 -16.19 -14.70
CA SER A 3 7.11 -15.05 -15.60
C SER A 3 6.49 -13.87 -14.87
N ALA A 4 7.31 -13.06 -14.22
CA ALA A 4 6.94 -11.69 -13.91
C ALA A 4 7.34 -10.86 -15.11
N ASP A 5 6.36 -10.31 -15.83
CA ASP A 5 6.60 -9.30 -16.86
C ASP A 5 7.29 -8.10 -16.19
N THR A 6 8.61 -8.02 -16.31
CA THR A 6 9.47 -6.94 -15.80
C THR A 6 9.37 -5.71 -16.69
N SER A 7 8.15 -5.21 -16.91
CA SER A 7 7.97 -3.78 -17.12
C SER A 7 8.38 -3.11 -15.80
N VAL A 8 9.67 -2.77 -15.69
CA VAL A 8 10.22 -2.06 -14.53
C VAL A 8 9.46 -0.73 -14.41
N LYS A 9 8.45 -0.69 -13.54
CA LYS A 9 7.60 0.50 -13.34
C LYS A 9 8.40 1.65 -12.69
N ILE A 10 9.51 1.32 -12.03
CA ILE A 10 10.38 2.25 -11.31
C ILE A 10 11.78 2.21 -11.93
N VAL A 11 12.08 3.14 -12.83
CA VAL A 11 13.40 3.24 -13.48
C VAL A 11 14.42 3.77 -12.48
N ASN A 12 15.58 3.09 -12.35
CA ASN A 12 16.67 3.41 -11.41
C ASN A 12 16.29 3.36 -9.91
N GLY A 13 15.20 2.71 -9.55
CA GLY A 13 14.90 2.41 -8.16
C GLY A 13 15.56 1.11 -7.71
N ASP A 14 15.78 0.98 -6.41
CA ASP A 14 16.21 -0.26 -5.76
C ASP A 14 15.10 -0.82 -4.88
N ASN A 15 15.14 -2.13 -4.63
CA ASN A 15 14.22 -2.74 -3.67
C ASN A 15 14.52 -2.23 -2.26
N ALA A 16 13.52 -1.68 -1.58
CA ALA A 16 13.62 -1.25 -0.19
C ALA A 16 13.44 -2.43 0.77
N ASN A 17 14.24 -2.47 1.85
CA ASN A 17 14.00 -3.35 2.99
C ASN A 17 13.06 -2.65 3.99
N ILE A 18 12.08 -3.40 4.52
CA ILE A 18 11.15 -2.86 5.52
C ILE A 18 11.87 -2.49 6.83
N GLU A 19 13.02 -3.11 7.12
CA GLU A 19 13.83 -2.78 8.29
C GLU A 19 14.41 -1.36 8.23
N ASP A 20 14.64 -0.81 7.02
CA ASP A 20 15.12 0.56 6.82
C ASP A 20 13.99 1.60 6.95
N HIS A 21 12.74 1.16 6.75
CA HIS A 21 11.54 1.99 6.78
C HIS A 21 10.41 1.33 7.58
N PRO A 22 10.61 1.02 8.87
CA PRO A 22 9.70 0.18 9.66
C PRO A 22 8.34 0.82 9.90
N TRP A 23 8.21 2.13 9.70
CA TRP A 23 6.94 2.84 9.76
C TRP A 23 6.07 2.60 8.52
N GLN A 24 6.63 2.13 7.39
CA GLN A 24 5.89 1.97 6.15
C GLN A 24 4.82 0.88 6.27
N VAL A 25 3.59 1.20 5.87
CA VAL A 25 2.49 0.22 5.84
C VAL A 25 1.80 0.15 4.47
N SER A 26 1.13 -0.98 4.25
CA SER A 26 0.25 -1.23 3.11
C SER A 26 -1.20 -1.14 3.59
N VAL A 27 -1.91 -0.09 3.17
CA VAL A 27 -3.35 0.05 3.43
C VAL A 27 -4.10 -0.78 2.39
N GLN A 28 -4.83 -1.79 2.85
CA GLN A 28 -5.51 -2.73 1.99
C GLN A 28 -7.03 -2.70 2.16
N ILE A 29 -7.75 -2.72 1.04
CA ILE A 29 -9.21 -2.82 1.02
C ILE A 29 -9.62 -4.22 0.59
N LYS A 30 -10.63 -4.78 1.28
CA LYS A 30 -11.22 -6.07 0.93
C LYS A 30 -12.12 -5.90 -0.30
N ARG A 31 -11.76 -6.53 -1.40
CA ARG A 31 -12.54 -6.54 -2.65
C ARG A 31 -13.75 -7.46 -2.47
N THR A 32 -14.94 -6.98 -2.85
CA THR A 32 -16.21 -7.71 -2.72
C THR A 32 -16.32 -8.89 -3.69
N GLU A 33 -15.66 -8.79 -4.85
CA GLU A 33 -15.73 -9.76 -5.94
C GLU A 33 -15.08 -11.11 -5.60
N ASN A 34 -13.95 -11.09 -4.91
CA ASN A 34 -13.15 -12.27 -4.60
C ASN A 34 -12.82 -12.42 -3.11
N GLY A 35 -13.20 -11.46 -2.27
CA GLY A 35 -12.94 -11.45 -0.83
C GLY A 35 -11.49 -11.17 -0.44
N ASN A 36 -10.60 -10.88 -1.40
CA ASN A 36 -9.18 -10.67 -1.15
C ASN A 36 -8.89 -9.22 -0.75
N PHE A 37 -7.86 -9.03 0.08
CA PHE A 37 -7.31 -7.73 0.36
C PHE A 37 -6.39 -7.29 -0.79
N THR A 38 -6.59 -6.07 -1.28
CA THR A 38 -5.77 -5.46 -2.33
C THR A 38 -5.15 -4.17 -1.80
N HIS A 39 -3.88 -3.92 -2.12
CA HIS A 39 -3.20 -2.68 -1.78
C HIS A 39 -3.84 -1.50 -2.52
N GLU A 40 -4.20 -0.46 -1.77
CA GLU A 40 -4.78 0.77 -2.33
C GLU A 40 -3.90 1.98 -2.07
N CYS A 41 -3.32 2.06 -0.86
CA CYS A 41 -2.53 3.21 -0.44
C CYS A 41 -1.38 2.82 0.50
N GLY A 42 -0.45 3.76 0.66
CA GLY A 42 0.57 3.75 1.72
C GLY A 42 0.12 4.43 3.01
N GLY A 43 0.95 4.32 4.04
CA GLY A 43 0.79 5.03 5.29
C GLY A 43 2.05 4.94 6.15
N SER A 44 2.03 5.61 7.30
CA SER A 44 3.13 5.60 8.27
C SER A 44 2.62 5.35 9.69
N ILE A 45 3.25 4.42 10.41
CA ILE A 45 3.02 4.23 11.85
C ILE A 45 3.54 5.47 12.58
N ILE A 46 2.65 6.15 13.31
CA ILE A 46 2.99 7.33 14.12
C ILE A 46 2.86 7.07 15.62
N ASP A 47 2.17 5.99 16.00
CA ASP A 47 2.02 5.54 17.39
C ASP A 47 1.62 4.04 17.41
N GLN A 48 1.59 3.43 18.59
CA GLN A 48 1.25 2.02 18.83
C GLN A 48 -0.09 1.57 18.24
N SER A 49 -1.02 2.50 18.05
CA SER A 49 -2.35 2.23 17.49
C SER A 49 -2.77 3.21 16.40
N TRP A 50 -1.83 4.01 15.88
CA TRP A 50 -2.14 5.05 14.91
C TRP A 50 -1.26 4.97 13.67
N VAL A 51 -1.92 4.96 12.51
CA VAL A 51 -1.31 5.09 11.19
C VAL A 51 -1.79 6.40 10.58
N LEU A 52 -0.85 7.21 10.10
CA LEU A 52 -1.11 8.39 9.27
C LEU A 52 -1.19 7.96 7.79
N THR A 53 -2.20 8.43 7.07
CA THR A 53 -2.37 8.23 5.63
C THR A 53 -3.02 9.46 4.99
N ALA A 54 -3.05 9.51 3.66
CA ALA A 54 -3.71 10.61 2.95
C ALA A 54 -5.24 10.52 3.08
N ALA A 55 -5.90 11.67 3.15
CA ALA A 55 -7.37 11.71 3.31
C ALA A 55 -8.13 11.02 2.17
N HIS A 56 -7.62 11.09 0.93
CA HIS A 56 -8.21 10.46 -0.25
C HIS A 56 -8.00 8.94 -0.32
N CYS A 57 -7.26 8.35 0.63
CA CYS A 57 -7.11 6.91 0.77
C CYS A 57 -8.24 6.28 1.59
N ASN A 58 -9.28 7.06 1.90
CA ASN A 58 -10.45 6.60 2.60
C ASN A 58 -11.23 5.56 1.77
N ILE A 59 -11.74 4.57 2.47
CA ILE A 59 -12.55 3.46 1.92
C ILE A 59 -13.94 3.93 1.48
N TYR A 60 -14.29 5.17 1.82
CA TYR A 60 -15.54 5.79 1.41
C TYR A 60 -15.25 6.62 0.17
N PRO A 61 -15.97 6.40 -0.94
CA PRO A 61 -15.89 7.30 -2.08
C PRO A 61 -16.13 8.71 -1.56
N GLU A 62 -15.33 9.64 -2.07
CA GLU A 62 -15.44 11.06 -1.75
C GLU A 62 -16.93 11.45 -1.64
N PHE A 63 -17.30 12.01 -0.49
CA PHE A 63 -18.52 12.82 -0.42
C PHE A 63 -18.40 13.88 -1.52
N PRO A 64 -19.50 14.22 -2.22
CA PRO A 64 -19.47 15.07 -3.41
C PRO A 64 -18.83 16.43 -3.20
#